data_AF-A0A0C2ZRT7-F1
#
_entry.id   AF-A0A0C2ZRT7-F1
#
_cell.length_a   1.000
_cell.length_b   1.000
_cell.length_c   1.000
_cell.angle_alpha   90.00
_cell.angle_beta   90.00
_cell.angle_gamma   90.00
#
_symmetry.space_group_name_H-M   'P 1'
#
loop_
_entity.id
_entity.type
_entity.pdbx_description
1 polymer ?
#
loop_
_entity_poly.entity_id
_entity_poly.type
_entity_poly.pdbx_seq_one_letter_code
_entity_poly.pdbx_strand_id
1 'polypeptide(L)'
;CAIPIFDKLLPEPHNTSVTTLLFLLCHWHGLAKLRMHTDDMLELMESVTVSLGNHLCAFTTETCTAFSTKELHRETEAQIRCHGRELNHRISSSHQNNTQAAARKARTLNLQTYKLHALGDYTEQIRAYGTIDSYSTQTVSHQSC
;
A
#
# COMPACT_ATOMS: atom_id res chain seq x y z
N CYS A 1 11.14 9.36 -10.18
CA CYS A 1 9.82 10.01 -10.16
C CYS A 1 8.98 9.42 -11.30
N ALA A 2 7.74 8.98 -11.03
CA ALA A 2 6.87 8.34 -12.03
C ALA A 2 5.70 9.23 -12.51
N ILE A 3 5.50 10.40 -11.88
CA ILE A 3 4.35 11.29 -12.10
C ILE A 3 4.07 11.60 -13.59
N PRO A 4 5.06 11.88 -14.46
CA PRO A 4 4.79 12.20 -15.87
C PRO A 4 4.05 11.10 -16.64
N ILE A 5 4.17 9.84 -16.24
CA ILE A 5 3.52 8.71 -16.91
C ILE A 5 2.01 8.68 -16.60
N PHE A 6 1.61 9.27 -15.47
CA PHE A 6 0.23 9.33 -15.05
C PHE A 6 -0.46 10.61 -15.53
N ASP A 7 0.26 11.56 -16.14
CA ASP A 7 -0.34 12.78 -16.65
C ASP A 7 -1.33 12.47 -17.78
N LYS A 8 -2.54 13.01 -17.68
CA LYS A 8 -3.68 12.80 -18.59
C LYS A 8 -4.08 11.33 -18.79
N LEU A 9 -3.65 10.44 -17.89
CA LEU A 9 -3.99 9.02 -17.98
C LEU A 9 -5.46 8.78 -17.63
N LEU A 10 -6.00 9.57 -16.70
CA LEU A 10 -7.37 9.50 -16.24
C LEU A 10 -8.16 10.75 -16.66
N PRO A 11 -9.50 10.67 -16.75
CA PRO A 11 -10.32 11.87 -16.88
C PRO A 11 -10.22 12.74 -15.62
N GLU A 12 -10.34 14.04 -15.77
CA GLU A 12 -10.51 14.95 -14.63
C GLU A 12 -11.86 14.71 -13.95
N PRO A 13 -11.96 14.85 -12.60
CA PRO A 13 -10.94 15.34 -11.67
C PRO A 13 -9.95 14.27 -11.14
N HIS A 14 -10.10 13.01 -11.58
CA HIS A 14 -9.39 11.87 -10.99
C HIS A 14 -7.89 11.86 -11.30
N ASN A 15 -7.49 12.38 -12.45
CA ASN A 15 -6.09 12.54 -12.82
C ASN A 15 -5.35 13.49 -11.87
N THR A 16 -5.95 14.63 -11.54
CA THR A 16 -5.42 15.56 -10.53
C THR A 16 -5.33 14.88 -9.16
N SER A 17 -6.35 14.11 -8.77
CA SER A 17 -6.34 13.36 -7.51
C SER A 17 -5.16 12.37 -7.43
N VAL A 18 -4.96 11.56 -8.47
CA VAL A 18 -3.87 10.57 -8.53
C VAL A 18 -2.49 11.22 -8.56
N THR A 19 -2.30 12.24 -9.38
CA THR A 19 -1.00 12.93 -9.48
C THR A 19 -0.63 13.64 -8.18
N THR A 20 -1.61 14.24 -7.50
CA THR A 20 -1.43 14.83 -6.16
C THR A 20 -1.05 13.77 -5.12
N LEU A 21 -1.73 12.62 -5.10
CA LEU A 21 -1.38 11.50 -4.24
C LEU A 21 0.03 10.97 -4.47
N LEU A 22 0.42 10.80 -5.74
CA LEU A 22 1.77 10.36 -6.11
C LEU A 22 2.83 11.36 -5.64
N PHE A 23 2.57 12.66 -5.77
CA PHE A 23 3.44 13.70 -5.25
C PHE A 23 3.57 13.61 -3.72
N LEU A 24 2.45 13.54 -2.99
CA LEU A 24 2.46 13.45 -1.52
C LEU A 24 3.19 12.19 -1.03
N LEU A 25 2.96 11.04 -1.67
CA LEU A 25 3.69 9.80 -1.35
C LEU A 25 5.19 9.94 -1.60
N CYS A 26 5.59 10.56 -2.70
CA CYS A 26 7.01 10.81 -3.02
C CYS A 26 7.64 11.78 -2.02
N HIS A 27 6.92 12.84 -1.64
CA HIS A 27 7.38 13.83 -0.68
C HIS A 27 7.53 13.22 0.72
N TRP A 28 6.50 12.50 1.19
CA TRP A 28 6.53 11.76 2.44
C TRP A 28 7.68 10.74 2.47
N HIS A 29 7.85 9.95 1.41
CA HIS A 29 8.93 8.96 1.32
C HIS A 29 10.31 9.62 1.33
N GLY A 30 10.47 10.78 0.66
CA GLY A 30 11.69 11.57 0.70
C GLY A 30 12.05 12.00 2.12
N LEU A 31 11.07 12.55 2.87
CA LEU A 31 11.25 12.95 4.27
C LEU A 31 11.57 11.75 5.16
N ALA A 32 10.86 10.64 5.01
CA ALA A 32 11.07 9.42 5.80
C ALA A 32 12.47 8.80 5.61
N LYS A 33 13.15 9.08 4.49
CA LYS A 33 14.44 8.51 4.10
C LYS A 33 15.64 9.43 4.33
N LEU A 34 15.43 10.60 4.90
CA LEU A 34 16.55 11.48 5.25
C LEU A 34 17.47 10.79 6.26
N ARG A 35 18.78 11.00 6.10
CA ARG A 35 19.81 10.50 7.05
C ARG A 35 19.94 11.34 8.30
N MET A 36 19.31 12.51 8.30
CA MET A 36 19.29 13.46 9.40
C MET A 36 17.97 14.20 9.34
N HIS A 37 17.27 14.24 10.46
CA HIS A 37 16.04 15.01 10.64
C HIS A 37 16.31 16.17 11.58
N THR A 38 15.81 17.35 11.24
CA THR A 38 15.63 18.46 12.17
C THR A 38 14.19 18.48 12.66
N ASP A 39 13.91 19.22 13.74
CA ASP A 39 12.54 19.35 14.26
C ASP A 39 11.58 19.85 13.18
N ASP A 40 11.98 20.87 12.40
CA ASP A 40 11.19 21.40 11.28
C ASP A 40 10.86 20.32 10.23
N MET A 41 11.79 19.39 9.95
CA MET A 41 11.55 18.31 8.99
C MET A 41 10.55 17.29 9.52
N LEU A 42 10.56 17.04 10.83
CA LEU A 42 9.62 16.14 11.48
C LEU A 42 8.21 16.75 11.52
N GLU A 43 8.09 18.03 11.85
CA GLU A 43 6.83 18.77 11.76
C GLU A 43 6.28 18.77 10.33
N LEU A 44 7.14 18.99 9.34
CA LEU A 44 6.75 18.90 7.93
C LEU A 44 6.26 17.49 7.58
N MET A 45 6.95 16.45 8.06
CA MET A 45 6.56 15.07 7.82
C MET A 45 5.20 14.72 8.46
N GLU A 46 4.92 15.21 9.67
CA GLU A 46 3.61 15.07 10.33
C GLU A 46 2.51 15.74 9.47
N SER A 47 2.73 16.98 9.04
CA SER A 47 1.80 17.72 8.18
C SER A 47 1.53 17.00 6.86
N VAL A 48 2.57 16.45 6.23
CA VAL A 48 2.46 15.71 4.97
C VAL A 48 1.71 14.40 5.18
N THR A 49 1.91 13.73 6.32
CA THR A 49 1.21 12.49 6.67
C THR A 49 -0.30 12.73 6.83
N VAL A 50 -0.70 13.83 7.49
CA VAL A 50 -2.11 14.24 7.59
C VAL A 50 -2.69 14.53 6.19
N SER A 51 -1.98 15.30 5.37
CA SER A 51 -2.42 15.61 4.01
C SER A 51 -2.58 14.36 3.14
N LEU A 52 -1.63 13.43 3.23
CA LEU A 52 -1.67 12.14 2.55
C LEU A 52 -2.89 11.31 2.98
N GLY A 53 -3.17 11.24 4.28
CA GLY A 53 -4.35 10.56 4.82
C GLY A 53 -5.66 11.13 4.26
N ASN A 54 -5.79 12.46 4.27
CA ASN A 54 -6.97 13.14 3.71
C ASN A 54 -7.16 12.85 2.22
N HIS A 55 -6.09 12.88 1.43
CA HIS A 55 -6.15 12.58 0.00
C HIS A 55 -6.44 11.10 -0.28
N LEU A 56 -5.96 10.16 0.55
CA LEU A 56 -6.30 8.74 0.44
C LEU A 56 -7.79 8.49 0.75
N CYS A 57 -8.35 9.19 1.74
CA CYS A 57 -9.78 9.17 2.04
C CYS A 57 -10.61 9.71 0.87
N ALA A 58 -10.24 10.88 0.33
CA ALA A 58 -10.90 11.48 -0.83
C ALA A 58 -10.81 10.56 -2.07
N PHE A 59 -9.63 10.00 -2.36
CA PHE A 59 -9.45 9.07 -3.47
C PHE A 59 -10.32 7.82 -3.34
N THR A 60 -10.45 7.27 -2.13
CA THR A 60 -11.28 6.09 -1.87
C THR A 60 -12.77 6.39 -2.06
N THR A 61 -13.22 7.57 -1.64
CA THR A 61 -14.64 7.96 -1.70
C THR A 61 -15.08 8.46 -3.08
N GLU A 62 -14.19 9.15 -3.80
CA GLU A 62 -14.52 9.78 -5.09
C GLU A 62 -13.99 8.99 -6.29
N THR A 63 -12.73 8.56 -6.27
CA THR A 63 -12.10 7.92 -7.42
C THR A 63 -12.36 6.42 -7.47
N CYS A 64 -12.22 5.69 -6.35
CA CYS A 64 -12.51 4.26 -6.34
C CYS A 64 -13.99 3.93 -6.59
N THR A 65 -14.92 4.86 -6.32
CA THR A 65 -16.34 4.69 -6.62
C THR A 65 -16.65 4.92 -8.10
N ALA A 66 -15.91 5.81 -8.77
CA ALA A 66 -16.02 6.06 -10.21
C ALA A 66 -15.44 4.91 -11.07
N PHE A 67 -14.42 4.20 -10.58
CA PHE A 67 -13.76 3.12 -11.32
C PHE A 67 -13.96 1.75 -10.66
N SER A 68 -14.76 0.88 -11.28
CA SER A 68 -14.94 -0.51 -10.80
C SER A 68 -13.69 -1.34 -11.09
N THR A 69 -12.77 -1.40 -10.12
CA THR A 69 -11.59 -2.27 -10.23
C THR A 69 -11.92 -3.70 -9.79
N LYS A 70 -11.28 -4.68 -10.43
CA LYS A 70 -11.45 -6.10 -10.14
C LYS A 70 -10.08 -6.74 -10.07
N GLU A 71 -9.96 -7.79 -9.25
CA GLU A 71 -8.75 -8.61 -9.15
C GLU A 71 -8.19 -8.97 -10.52
N LEU A 72 -6.87 -9.05 -10.66
CA LEU A 72 -6.27 -9.52 -11.90
C LEU A 72 -6.55 -11.02 -12.09
N HIS A 73 -6.55 -11.51 -13.33
CA HIS A 73 -6.79 -12.94 -13.61
C HIS A 73 -5.86 -13.85 -12.79
N ARG A 74 -4.57 -13.49 -12.71
CA ARG A 74 -3.55 -14.19 -11.92
C ARG A 74 -3.88 -14.24 -10.42
N GLU A 75 -4.46 -13.18 -9.87
CA GLU A 75 -4.85 -13.13 -8.44
C GLU A 75 -6.03 -14.06 -8.18
N THR A 76 -7.05 -14.03 -9.05
CA THR A 76 -8.21 -14.92 -8.95
C THR A 76 -7.79 -16.40 -9.11
N GLU A 77 -6.90 -16.73 -10.05
CA GLU A 77 -6.36 -18.08 -10.18
C GLU A 77 -5.57 -18.52 -8.93
N ALA A 78 -4.75 -17.62 -8.37
CA ALA A 78 -4.00 -17.91 -7.15
C ALA A 78 -4.96 -18.17 -5.98
N GLN A 79 -6.04 -17.40 -5.88
CA GLN A 79 -7.08 -17.60 -4.89
C GLN A 79 -7.74 -18.98 -5.03
N ILE A 80 -8.13 -19.38 -6.24
CA ILE A 80 -8.74 -20.71 -6.49
C ILE A 80 -7.76 -21.82 -6.08
N ARG A 81 -6.47 -21.71 -6.44
CA ARG A 81 -5.44 -22.69 -6.05
C ARG A 81 -5.28 -22.79 -4.52
N CYS A 82 -5.27 -21.66 -3.83
CA CYS A 82 -5.18 -21.63 -2.36
C CYS A 82 -6.43 -22.22 -1.70
N HIS A 83 -7.64 -21.85 -2.15
CA HIS A 83 -8.88 -22.39 -1.62
C HIS A 83 -9.00 -23.89 -1.89
N GLY A 84 -8.55 -24.38 -3.06
CA GLY A 84 -8.48 -25.81 -3.34
C GLY A 84 -7.53 -26.58 -2.41
N ARG A 85 -6.39 -25.98 -2.03
CA ARG A 85 -5.48 -26.55 -1.03
C ARG A 85 -6.09 -26.56 0.38
N GLU A 86 -6.77 -25.47 0.77
CA GLU A 86 -7.46 -25.38 2.06
C GLU A 86 -8.66 -26.33 2.16
N LEU A 87 -9.42 -26.50 1.07
CA LEU A 87 -10.49 -27.50 1.00
C LEU A 87 -9.95 -28.92 1.08
N ASN A 88 -8.85 -29.24 0.40
CA ASN A 88 -8.20 -30.55 0.54
C ASN A 88 -7.66 -30.80 1.97
N HIS A 89 -7.30 -29.75 2.72
CA HIS A 89 -6.93 -29.86 4.13
C HIS A 89 -8.16 -29.98 5.06
N ARG A 90 -9.35 -29.53 4.64
CA ARG A 90 -10.59 -29.50 5.45
C ARG A 90 -11.59 -30.61 5.11
N ILE A 91 -11.44 -31.32 3.99
CA ILE A 91 -12.28 -32.47 3.62
C ILE A 91 -11.79 -33.74 4.35
N SER A 92 -11.98 -33.69 5.68
CA SER A 92 -12.56 -34.79 6.46
C SER A 92 -14.06 -34.57 6.72
N SER A 93 -14.71 -33.57 6.12
CA SER A 93 -16.17 -33.45 6.24
C SER A 93 -16.84 -32.65 5.12
N SER A 94 -17.79 -33.33 4.48
CA SER A 94 -18.94 -32.88 3.68
C SER A 94 -18.72 -32.19 2.33
N HIS A 95 -19.13 -32.91 1.29
CA HIS A 95 -19.40 -32.40 -0.06
C HIS A 95 -20.54 -31.37 -0.07
N GLN A 96 -20.28 -30.18 -0.59
CA GLN A 96 -21.28 -29.46 -1.37
C GLN A 96 -20.67 -28.85 -2.63
N ASN A 97 -21.23 -29.29 -3.75
CA ASN A 97 -20.95 -28.82 -5.10
C ASN A 97 -21.48 -27.40 -5.26
N ASN A 98 -20.59 -26.43 -5.45
CA ASN A 98 -20.97 -25.19 -6.14
C ASN A 98 -19.80 -24.73 -7.01
N THR A 99 -19.70 -25.31 -8.21
CA THR A 99 -18.85 -24.83 -9.30
C THR A 99 -19.47 -23.56 -9.91
N GLN A 100 -19.60 -22.50 -9.11
CA GLN A 100 -19.67 -21.16 -9.67
C GLN A 100 -18.27 -20.82 -10.13
N ALA A 101 -18.09 -20.69 -11.45
CA ALA A 101 -16.88 -20.12 -12.03
C ALA A 101 -16.54 -18.85 -11.24
N ALA A 102 -15.40 -18.86 -10.53
CA ALA A 102 -15.07 -17.82 -9.57
C ALA A 102 -14.96 -16.48 -10.32
N ALA A 103 -16.04 -15.68 -10.26
CA ALA A 103 -16.07 -14.38 -10.88
C ALA A 103 -15.01 -13.50 -10.21
N ARG A 104 -14.23 -12.76 -11.02
CA ARG A 104 -13.20 -11.84 -10.53
C ARG A 104 -13.82 -10.89 -9.52
N LYS A 105 -13.32 -10.92 -8.27
CA LYS A 105 -13.88 -10.14 -7.18
C LYS A 105 -13.62 -8.64 -7.42
N ALA A 106 -14.63 -7.81 -7.16
CA ALA A 106 -14.46 -6.37 -7.12
C ALA A 106 -13.48 -6.00 -6.00
N ARG A 107 -12.60 -5.04 -6.29
CA ARG A 107 -11.60 -4.57 -5.33
C ARG A 107 -11.72 -3.06 -5.16
N THR A 108 -11.58 -2.65 -3.91
CA THR A 108 -11.53 -1.27 -3.47
C THR A 108 -10.31 -1.14 -2.57
N LEU A 109 -9.70 0.05 -2.56
CA LEU A 109 -8.59 0.34 -1.66
C LEU A 109 -9.04 0.19 -0.21
N ASN A 110 -8.32 -0.62 0.58
CA ASN A 110 -8.55 -0.77 2.01
C ASN A 110 -7.61 0.18 2.77
N LEU A 111 -8.19 1.16 3.47
CA LEU A 111 -7.44 2.12 4.28
C LEU A 111 -7.04 1.58 5.66
N GLN A 112 -7.71 0.53 6.15
CA GLN A 112 -7.44 -0.11 7.44
C GLN A 112 -6.34 -1.18 7.31
N THR A 113 -5.21 -0.80 6.72
CA THR A 113 -4.03 -1.67 6.66
C THR A 113 -2.94 -1.14 7.58
N TYR A 114 -2.19 -2.05 8.19
CA TYR A 114 -1.05 -1.70 9.03
C TYR A 114 -0.09 -0.74 8.31
N LYS A 115 0.15 -0.95 7.01
CA LYS A 115 1.04 -0.10 6.20
C LYS A 115 0.63 1.37 6.22
N LEU A 116 -0.67 1.66 6.20
CA LEU A 116 -1.18 3.03 6.19
C LEU A 116 -1.20 3.64 7.59
N HIS A 117 -1.56 2.87 8.61
CA HIS A 117 -1.53 3.35 10.00
C HIS A 117 -0.10 3.62 10.47
N ALA A 118 0.84 2.77 10.10
CA ALA A 118 2.25 2.92 10.46
C ALA A 118 2.87 4.22 9.91
N LEU A 119 2.31 4.84 8.86
CA LEU A 119 2.82 6.11 8.32
C LEU A 119 2.81 7.23 9.36
N GLY A 120 1.79 7.28 10.23
CA GLY A 120 1.69 8.25 11.32
C GLY A 120 2.72 8.04 12.41
N ASP A 121 3.14 6.79 12.62
CA ASP A 121 4.07 6.43 13.69
C ASP A 121 5.54 6.75 13.34
N TYR A 122 5.85 7.11 12.08
CA TYR A 122 7.24 7.30 11.65
C TYR A 122 7.92 8.46 12.38
N THR A 123 7.22 9.57 12.59
CA THR A 123 7.81 10.79 13.17
C THR A 123 8.19 10.55 14.64
N GLU A 124 7.28 9.94 15.40
CA GLU A 124 7.54 9.51 16.77
C GLU A 124 8.67 8.47 16.85
N GLN A 125 8.71 7.50 15.93
CA GLN A 125 9.82 6.54 15.87
C GLN A 125 11.16 7.22 15.60
N ILE A 126 11.20 8.21 14.69
CA ILE A 126 12.43 8.94 14.39
C ILE A 126 12.87 9.78 15.60
N ARG A 127 11.93 10.42 16.32
CA ARG A 127 12.24 11.15 17.57
C ARG A 127 12.81 10.24 18.65
N ALA A 128 12.23 9.04 18.81
CA ALA A 128 12.61 8.11 19.87
C ALA A 128 13.91 7.33 19.58
N TYR A 129 14.12 6.92 18.33
CA TYR A 129 15.17 5.96 17.96
C TYR A 129 16.16 6.47 16.93
N GLY A 130 15.94 7.66 16.35
CA GLY A 130 16.74 8.19 15.26
C GLY A 130 16.35 7.59 13.89
N THR A 131 17.22 7.78 12.89
CA THR A 131 16.93 7.36 11.52
C THR A 131 16.98 5.84 11.36
N ILE A 132 16.00 5.29 10.64
CA ILE A 132 15.89 3.83 10.42
C ILE A 132 16.68 3.38 9.17
N ASP A 133 17.47 4.27 8.56
CA ASP A 133 18.22 4.00 7.32
C ASP A 133 19.38 3.02 7.49
N SER A 134 19.81 2.76 8.73
CA SER A 134 21.00 1.98 9.07
C SER A 134 20.72 0.58 9.64
N TYR A 135 19.47 0.15 9.78
CA TYR A 135 19.14 -1.20 10.24
C TYR A 135 19.25 -2.22 9.10
N SER A 136 20.46 -2.71 8.83
CA SER A 136 20.66 -3.91 8.02
C SER A 136 20.74 -5.12 8.95
N THR A 137 19.82 -6.09 8.81
CA THR A 137 19.92 -7.40 9.46
C THR A 137 20.63 -8.43 8.58
N GLN A 138 21.38 -8.00 7.56
CA GLN A 138 22.14 -8.94 6.74
C GLN A 138 23.24 -9.57 7.60
N THR A 139 23.01 -10.81 8.04
CA THR A 139 24.06 -11.64 8.62
C THR A 139 25.12 -11.84 7.55
N VAL A 140 26.28 -11.19 7.68
CA VAL A 140 27.47 -11.49 6.89
C VAL A 140 27.88 -12.92 7.23
N SER A 141 27.46 -13.89 6.41
CA SER A 141 28.05 -15.22 6.45
C SER A 141 29.48 -15.07 5.95
N HIS A 142 30.42 -15.00 6.88
CA HIS A 142 31.84 -15.10 6.59
C HIS A 142 32.10 -16.46 5.96
N GLN A 143 32.13 -16.53 4.63
CA GLN A 143 32.59 -17.72 3.92
C GLN A 143 34.12 -17.61 3.88
N SER A 144 34.75 -18.15 4.93
CA SER A 144 36.20 -18.33 4.96
C SER A 144 36.62 -19.25 3.82
N CYS A 145 37.71 -18.84 3.17
CA CYS A 145 38.34 -19.44 2.00
C CYS A 145 38.65 -20.94 2.15
#